data_AF-A0A947CRU2-F1
#
_entry.id   AF-A0A947CRU2-F1
#
_cell.length_a   1.000
_cell.length_b   1.000
_cell.length_c   1.000
_cell.angle_alpha   90.00
_cell.angle_beta   90.00
_cell.angle_gamma   90.00
#
_symmetry.space_group_name_H-M   'P 1'
#
loop_
_entity.id
_entity.type
_entity.pdbx_description
1 polymer ?
#
loop_
_entity_poly.entity_id
_entity_poly.type
_entity_poly.pdbx_seq_one_letter_code
_entity_poly.pdbx_strand_id
1 'polypeptide(L)'
;MTRPRDFISVLDDPSHEPLKLGDPAGELLVQLVVHIFFSDEVLHDRELELFARLVGGKVDDELRARIRDIGNRGMDFDKLAAAFPNHDDRQDIITLAEHAWWADNMLEPGELDVADKLAEVLEIRER
;
A
#
# COMPACT_ATOMS: atom_id res chain seq x y z
N MET A 1 14.01 4.36 8.86
CA MET A 1 12.83 3.47 8.83
C MET A 1 11.78 4.24 8.09
N THR A 2 11.30 3.65 7.00
CA THR A 2 10.27 4.23 6.13
C THR A 2 8.96 4.31 6.91
N ARG A 3 8.26 5.45 6.80
CA ARG A 3 6.99 5.68 7.48
C ARG A 3 5.82 5.61 6.51
N PRO A 4 4.60 5.24 6.96
CA PRO A 4 3.42 5.25 6.11
C PRO A 4 3.14 6.64 5.51
N ARG A 5 3.38 7.71 6.28
CA ARG A 5 3.28 9.11 5.80
C ARG A 5 4.15 9.42 4.58
N ASP A 6 5.30 8.76 4.45
CA ASP A 6 6.19 8.96 3.30
C ASP A 6 5.50 8.48 2.01
N PHE A 7 4.77 7.35 2.07
CA PHE A 7 4.00 6.83 0.94
C PHE A 7 2.88 7.79 0.56
N ILE A 8 2.08 8.26 1.53
CA ILE A 8 1.01 9.23 1.31
C ILE A 8 1.56 10.48 0.63
N SER A 9 2.70 11.00 1.10
CA SER A 9 3.30 12.23 0.56
C SER A 9 3.69 12.07 -0.91
N VAL A 10 4.21 10.90 -1.31
CA VAL A 10 4.52 10.59 -2.71
C VAL A 10 3.26 10.40 -3.55
N LEU A 11 2.21 9.82 -2.97
CA LEU A 11 0.93 9.63 -3.67
C LEU A 11 0.20 10.96 -3.91
N ASP A 12 0.21 11.87 -2.94
CA ASP A 12 -0.45 13.17 -3.00
C ASP A 12 0.30 14.20 -3.84
N ASP A 13 1.62 14.20 -3.78
CA ASP A 13 2.46 15.17 -4.49
C ASP A 13 3.38 14.45 -5.50
N PRO A 14 3.07 14.52 -6.81
CA PRO A 14 3.93 13.97 -7.86
C PRO A 14 5.35 14.55 -7.91
N SER A 15 5.60 15.69 -7.26
CA SER A 15 6.93 16.31 -7.17
C SER A 15 7.78 15.80 -6.01
N HIS A 16 7.19 14.99 -5.11
CA HIS A 16 7.91 14.40 -4.00
C HIS A 16 8.96 13.39 -4.49
N GLU A 17 10.11 13.32 -3.80
CA GLU A 17 11.12 12.31 -4.12
C GLU A 17 10.57 10.89 -3.89
N PRO A 18 10.93 9.92 -4.75
CA PRO A 18 10.57 8.52 -4.54
C PRO A 18 11.06 7.95 -3.21
N LEU A 19 10.40 6.88 -2.77
CA LEU A 19 10.73 6.22 -1.51
C LEU A 19 12.09 5.52 -1.58
N LYS A 20 12.89 5.71 -0.53
CA LYS A 20 14.14 4.96 -0.33
C LYS A 20 13.84 3.67 0.41
N LEU A 21 13.33 2.68 -0.33
CA LEU A 21 13.06 1.34 0.17
C LEU A 21 14.36 0.60 0.53
N GLY A 22 14.26 -0.38 1.42
CA GLY A 22 15.40 -1.17 1.88
C GLY A 22 15.36 -1.56 3.36
N ASP A 23 14.38 -1.07 4.11
CA ASP A 23 14.12 -1.54 5.46
C ASP A 23 12.89 -2.47 5.53
N PRO A 24 12.85 -3.45 6.46
CA PRO A 24 11.78 -4.43 6.52
C PRO A 24 10.36 -3.86 6.71
N ALA A 25 10.22 -2.69 7.33
CA ALA A 25 8.92 -2.09 7.55
C ALA A 25 8.41 -1.38 6.29
N GLY A 26 9.31 -0.73 5.54
CA GLY A 26 9.02 -0.24 4.20
C GLY A 26 8.54 -1.35 3.26
N GLU A 27 9.15 -2.54 3.32
CA GLU A 27 8.71 -3.69 2.50
C GLU A 27 7.29 -4.17 2.88
N LEU A 28 6.90 -4.12 4.15
CA LEU A 28 5.52 -4.43 4.57
C LEU A 28 4.50 -3.42 4.04
N LEU A 29 4.87 -2.14 4.01
CA LEU A 29 4.02 -1.09 3.44
C LEU A 29 3.91 -1.22 1.91
N VAL A 30 5.01 -1.56 1.23
CA VAL A 30 4.96 -1.91 -0.20
C VAL A 30 4.05 -3.09 -0.45
N GLN A 31 4.15 -4.15 0.37
CA GLN A 31 3.30 -5.32 0.25
C GLN A 31 1.81 -4.97 0.45
N LEU A 32 1.50 -4.13 1.45
CA LEU A 32 0.14 -3.62 1.66
C LEU A 32 -0.39 -2.88 0.43
N VAL A 33 0.38 -1.92 -0.11
CA VAL A 33 -0.03 -1.14 -1.28
C VAL A 33 -0.27 -2.04 -2.49
N VAL A 34 0.61 -3.02 -2.72
CA VAL A 34 0.43 -3.99 -3.82
C VAL A 34 -0.82 -4.84 -3.61
N HIS A 35 -1.10 -5.30 -2.39
CA HIS A 35 -2.31 -6.08 -2.15
C HIS A 35 -3.60 -5.31 -2.37
N ILE A 36 -3.56 -4.00 -2.16
CA ILE A 36 -4.69 -3.13 -2.46
C ILE A 36 -4.81 -2.93 -3.98
N PHE A 37 -3.72 -2.54 -4.65
CA PHE A 37 -3.68 -2.35 -6.12
C PHE A 37 -3.80 -3.64 -6.95
N PHE A 38 -3.88 -4.81 -6.30
CA PHE A 38 -3.97 -6.09 -7.00
C PHE A 38 -5.06 -6.97 -6.40
N SER A 39 -5.99 -6.39 -5.64
CA SER A 39 -7.07 -7.16 -5.01
C SER A 39 -8.05 -7.73 -6.03
N ASP A 40 -8.18 -7.10 -7.21
CA ASP A 40 -9.01 -7.57 -8.33
C ASP A 40 -8.24 -8.52 -9.28
N GLU A 41 -6.98 -8.86 -8.95
CA GLU A 41 -6.03 -9.62 -9.78
C GLU A 41 -5.73 -9.01 -11.16
N VAL A 42 -6.10 -7.75 -11.38
CA VAL A 42 -5.80 -6.97 -12.59
C VAL A 42 -4.81 -5.87 -12.20
N LEU A 43 -3.90 -5.51 -13.12
CA LEU A 43 -3.03 -4.35 -12.95
C LEU A 43 -3.38 -3.34 -14.01
N HIS A 44 -4.03 -2.27 -13.60
CA HIS A 44 -4.38 -1.15 -14.46
C HIS A 44 -3.14 -0.26 -14.66
N ASP A 45 -3.05 0.41 -15.82
CA ASP A 45 -1.90 1.27 -16.14
C ASP A 45 -1.68 2.36 -15.08
N ARG A 46 -2.77 2.85 -14.48
CA ARG A 46 -2.72 3.86 -13.41
C ARG A 46 -2.04 3.34 -12.14
N GLU A 47 -2.33 2.12 -11.71
CA GLU A 47 -1.72 1.52 -10.52
C GLU A 47 -0.23 1.28 -10.74
N LEU A 48 0.14 0.85 -11.96
CA LEU A 48 1.53 0.71 -12.36
C LEU A 48 2.27 2.06 -12.32
N GLU A 49 1.64 3.13 -12.80
CA GLU A 49 2.21 4.49 -12.73
C GLU A 49 2.36 4.98 -11.29
N LEU A 50 1.36 4.75 -10.43
CA LEU A 50 1.42 5.08 -9.00
C LEU A 50 2.54 4.33 -8.30
N PHE A 51 2.67 3.03 -8.56
CA PHE A 51 3.72 2.20 -7.98
C PHE A 51 5.10 2.56 -8.52
N ALA A 52 5.24 2.84 -9.82
CA ALA A 52 6.47 3.33 -10.43
C ALA A 52 6.95 4.63 -9.77
N ARG A 53 6.01 5.54 -9.46
CA ARG A 53 6.30 6.78 -8.73
C ARG A 53 6.79 6.51 -7.31
N LEU A 54 6.14 5.59 -6.58
CA LEU A 54 6.56 5.22 -5.23
C LEU A 54 8.00 4.72 -5.18
N VAL A 55 8.40 3.86 -6.12
CA VAL A 55 9.72 3.21 -6.12
C VAL A 55 10.79 3.91 -6.98
N GLY A 56 10.43 5.00 -7.67
CA GLY A 56 11.36 5.76 -8.52
C GLY A 56 11.78 5.03 -9.78
N GLY A 57 10.84 4.35 -10.43
CA GLY A 57 11.06 3.51 -11.62
C GLY A 57 10.28 3.98 -12.85
N LYS A 58 10.28 3.12 -13.88
CA LYS A 58 9.42 3.26 -15.06
C LYS A 58 8.42 2.11 -15.09
N VAL A 59 7.29 2.33 -15.75
CA VAL A 59 6.36 1.24 -16.03
C VAL A 59 6.97 0.33 -17.11
N ASP A 60 7.44 -0.83 -16.69
CA ASP A 60 8.01 -1.86 -17.54
C ASP A 60 7.60 -3.28 -17.08
N ASP A 61 8.04 -4.30 -17.82
CA ASP A 61 7.69 -5.69 -17.52
C ASP A 61 8.36 -6.21 -16.23
N GLU A 62 9.47 -5.60 -15.80
CA GLU A 62 10.13 -5.93 -14.54
C GLU A 62 9.28 -5.45 -13.36
N LEU A 63 8.75 -4.22 -13.43
CA LEU A 63 7.84 -3.68 -12.44
C LEU A 63 6.57 -4.53 -12.32
N ARG A 64 5.97 -4.90 -13.46
CA ARG A 64 4.78 -5.77 -13.50
C ARG A 64 5.04 -7.13 -12.86
N ALA A 65 6.18 -7.75 -13.18
CA ALA A 65 6.55 -9.04 -12.60
C ALA A 65 6.76 -8.91 -11.08
N ARG A 66 7.39 -7.83 -10.62
CA ARG A 66 7.60 -7.56 -9.19
C ARG A 66 6.28 -7.38 -8.46
N ILE A 67 5.35 -6.58 -8.98
CA ILE A 67 4.05 -6.36 -8.34
C ILE A 67 3.28 -7.67 -8.25
N ARG A 68 3.24 -8.48 -9.31
CA ARG A 68 2.60 -9.80 -9.28
C ARG A 68 3.25 -10.74 -8.26
N ASP A 69 4.58 -10.79 -8.20
CA ASP A 69 5.28 -11.62 -7.22
C ASP A 69 4.96 -11.21 -5.78
N ILE A 70 4.83 -9.90 -5.52
CA ILE A 70 4.42 -9.40 -4.20
C ILE A 70 2.94 -9.72 -3.93
N GLY A 71 2.03 -9.44 -4.87
CA GLY A 71 0.58 -9.66 -4.70
C GLY A 71 0.20 -11.13 -4.53
N ASN A 72 1.00 -12.05 -5.09
CA ASN A 72 0.84 -13.49 -4.89
C ASN A 72 1.33 -14.01 -3.52
N ARG A 73 2.12 -13.21 -2.78
CA ARG A 73 2.52 -13.55 -1.40
C ARG A 73 1.41 -13.07 -0.48
N GLY A 74 0.86 -13.90 0.40
CA GLY A 74 -0.17 -13.43 1.33
C GLY A 74 0.31 -12.30 2.25
N MET A 75 -0.59 -11.38 2.59
CA MET A 75 -0.33 -10.28 3.52
C MET A 75 -0.26 -10.78 4.97
N ASP A 76 0.80 -10.42 5.68
CA ASP A 76 0.95 -10.68 7.12
C ASP A 76 0.59 -9.41 7.90
N PHE A 77 -0.71 -9.26 8.19
CA PHE A 77 -1.24 -8.09 8.90
C PHE A 77 -0.75 -8.01 10.35
N ASP A 78 -0.52 -9.14 11.02
CA ASP A 78 0.02 -9.16 12.39
C ASP A 78 1.44 -8.59 12.42
N LYS A 79 2.26 -8.96 11.43
CA LYS A 79 3.61 -8.44 11.29
C LYS A 79 3.61 -6.96 10.91
N LEU A 80 2.66 -6.50 10.11
CA LEU A 80 2.46 -5.07 9.84
C LEU A 80 2.12 -4.31 11.14
N ALA A 81 1.13 -4.77 11.91
CA ALA A 81 0.75 -4.12 13.17
C ALA A 81 1.88 -4.12 14.20
N ALA A 82 2.68 -5.18 14.25
CA ALA A 82 3.86 -5.26 15.11
C ALA A 82 4.99 -4.31 14.69
N ALA A 83 5.15 -4.05 13.38
CA ALA A 83 6.13 -3.11 12.85
C ALA A 83 5.76 -1.65 13.11
N PHE A 84 4.46 -1.34 13.25
CA PHE A 84 3.93 0.01 13.47
C PHE A 84 3.06 0.08 14.75
N PRO A 85 3.68 0.09 15.94
CA PRO A 85 2.95 0.14 17.22
C PRO A 85 2.41 1.55 17.55
N ASN A 86 2.87 2.59 16.86
CA ASN A 86 2.45 3.97 17.09
C ASN A 86 1.06 4.22 16.48
N HIS A 87 0.14 4.80 17.26
CA HIS A 87 -1.19 5.17 16.80
C HIS A 87 -1.19 6.04 15.55
N ASP A 88 -0.30 7.04 15.46
CA ASP A 88 -0.26 7.95 14.30
C ASP A 88 0.17 7.21 13.02
N ASP A 89 1.15 6.31 13.13
CA ASP A 89 1.57 5.48 11.99
C ASP A 89 0.44 4.52 11.58
N ARG A 90 -0.33 3.98 12.52
CA ARG A 90 -1.49 3.12 12.21
C ARG A 90 -2.61 3.89 11.50
N GLN A 91 -2.89 5.12 11.91
CA GLN A 91 -3.83 5.99 11.20
C GLN A 91 -3.35 6.27 9.78
N ASP A 92 -2.05 6.53 9.61
CA ASP A 92 -1.46 6.75 8.29
C ASP A 92 -1.48 5.49 7.42
N ILE A 93 -1.44 4.29 7.99
CA ILE A 93 -1.64 3.04 7.25
C ILE A 93 -3.07 2.94 6.71
N ILE A 94 -4.09 3.33 7.51
CA ILE A 94 -5.48 3.38 7.03
C ILE A 94 -5.62 4.41 5.93
N THR A 95 -5.12 5.63 6.15
CA THR A 95 -5.16 6.68 5.13
C THR A 95 -4.44 6.23 3.85
N LEU A 96 -3.28 5.57 3.97
CA LEU A 96 -2.59 4.99 2.81
C LEU A 96 -3.48 3.99 2.06
N ALA A 97 -4.21 3.14 2.77
CA ALA A 97 -5.13 2.19 2.16
C ALA A 97 -6.31 2.88 1.47
N GLU A 98 -6.87 3.92 2.09
CA GLU A 98 -7.91 4.76 1.48
C GLU A 98 -7.43 5.44 0.20
N HIS A 99 -6.23 6.04 0.20
CA HIS A 99 -5.67 6.66 -0.99
C HIS A 99 -5.50 5.66 -2.14
N ALA A 100 -5.23 4.39 -1.81
CA ALA A 100 -5.09 3.34 -2.79
C ALA A 100 -6.44 2.91 -3.37
N TRP A 101 -7.49 2.71 -2.55
CA TRP A 101 -8.84 2.37 -3.03
C TRP A 101 -9.53 3.50 -3.81
N TRP A 102 -9.37 4.75 -3.36
CA TRP A 102 -10.01 5.90 -4.02
C TRP A 102 -9.37 6.25 -5.36
N ALA A 103 -8.21 5.67 -5.69
CA ALA A 103 -7.60 5.84 -6.99
C ALA A 103 -8.59 5.43 -8.11
N ASP A 104 -9.35 4.34 -7.95
CA ASP A 104 -10.22 3.82 -9.00
C ASP A 104 -11.70 4.17 -8.86
N ASN A 105 -12.05 5.00 -7.86
CA ASN A 105 -13.39 5.60 -7.69
C ASN A 105 -14.55 4.59 -7.57
N MET A 106 -14.24 3.30 -7.36
CA MET A 106 -15.18 2.22 -7.04
C MET A 106 -14.52 1.32 -6.02
N LEU A 107 -15.23 1.02 -4.92
CA LEU A 107 -14.82 0.03 -3.93
C LEU A 107 -15.44 -1.32 -4.32
N GLU A 108 -14.61 -2.28 -4.69
CA GLU A 108 -15.04 -3.65 -4.96
C GLU A 108 -15.18 -4.47 -3.67
N PRO A 109 -16.01 -5.53 -3.63
CA PRO A 109 -16.22 -6.33 -2.42
C PRO A 109 -14.93 -6.94 -1.82
N GLY A 110 -13.93 -7.25 -2.65
CA GLY A 110 -12.63 -7.76 -2.18
C GLY A 110 -11.77 -6.72 -1.47
N GLU A 111 -11.92 -5.44 -1.83
CA GLU A 111 -11.22 -4.31 -1.19
C GLU A 111 -11.78 -4.01 0.20
N LEU A 112 -13.10 -4.18 0.38
CA LEU A 112 -13.77 -4.08 1.68
C LEU A 112 -13.27 -5.14 2.67
N ASP A 113 -13.06 -6.38 2.21
CA ASP A 113 -12.51 -7.47 3.05
C ASP A 113 -11.07 -7.16 3.53
N VAL A 114 -10.27 -6.48 2.72
CA VAL A 114 -8.93 -6.01 3.11
C VAL A 114 -9.04 -4.83 4.09
N ALA A 115 -9.99 -3.92 3.87
CA ALA A 115 -10.26 -2.78 4.74
C ALA A 115 -10.67 -3.21 6.15
N ASP A 116 -11.63 -4.12 6.25
CA ASP A 116 -12.15 -4.63 7.51
C ASP A 116 -11.05 -5.34 8.31
N LYS A 117 -10.24 -6.18 7.65
CA LYS A 117 -9.08 -6.83 8.29
C LYS A 117 -8.02 -5.83 8.74
N LEU A 118 -7.77 -4.79 7.94
CA LEU A 118 -6.79 -3.75 8.29
C LEU A 118 -7.26 -2.97 9.52
N ALA A 119 -8.53 -2.58 9.57
CA ALA A 119 -9.13 -1.89 10.71
C ALA A 119 -9.12 -2.76 11.97
N GLU A 120 -9.45 -4.05 11.86
CA GLU A 120 -9.41 -5.02 12.95
C GLU A 120 -8.00 -5.17 13.52
N VAL A 121 -7.01 -5.43 12.66
CA VAL A 121 -5.63 -5.75 13.07
C VAL A 121 -4.89 -4.51 13.60
N LEU A 122 -5.21 -3.32 13.10
CA LEU A 122 -4.62 -2.07 13.61
C LEU A 122 -5.31 -1.57 14.89
N GLU A 123 -6.35 -2.26 15.37
CA GLU A 123 -7.16 -1.90 16.55
C GLU A 123 -7.78 -0.50 16.44
N ILE A 124 -8.01 -0.01 15.22
CA ILE A 124 -8.63 1.29 14.99
C ILE A 124 -10.13 1.07 14.94
N ARG A 125 -10.80 1.31 16.07
CA ARG A 125 -12.27 1.29 16.13
C ARG A 125 -12.81 2.49 15.37
N GLU A 126 -13.68 2.24 14.38
CA GLU A 126 -14.60 3.23 13.85
C GLU A 126 -15.26 3.98 15.01
N ARG A 127 -15.28 5.31 14.94
CA ARG A 127 -16.05 6.15 15.87
C ARG A 127 -17.42 6.46 15.29
#